data_AF-A0A6N8Z977-F1
#
_entry.id   AF-A0A6N8Z977-F1
#
_cell.length_a   1.000
_cell.length_b   1.000
_cell.length_c   1.000
_cell.angle_alpha   90.00
_cell.angle_beta   90.00
_cell.angle_gamma   90.00
#
_symmetry.space_group_name_H-M   'P 1'
#
loop_
_entity.id
_entity.type
_entity.pdbx_description
1 polymer ?
#
loop_
_entity_poly.entity_id
_entity_poly.type
_entity_poly.pdbx_seq_one_letter_code
_entity_poly.pdbx_strand_id
1 'polypeptide(L)'
;MTIAPDLPAPGVQSTEDRRQISRRFIIHAREELAKNNRLQAGEKAWGAVVQPLKAIAELRGWQHQSHRDVYAVALQVAQEYSFDVYQVNALADAYRVGHENFYENYRSLDELADMIDRVETLVPYLNRLTDVPPRQVRIASNAQLRNLRQITGNNNLRIGDTSPVGFSRNHPAPDSDNGSTSSDHPDENDAI
;
A
#
# COMPACT_ATOMS: atom_id res chain seq x y z
N MET A 1 35.70 10.70 -7.52
CA MET A 1 35.09 9.38 -7.74
C MET A 1 34.45 8.97 -6.44
N THR A 2 33.18 9.32 -6.23
CA THR A 2 32.50 9.09 -4.94
C THR A 2 32.06 7.64 -4.92
N ILE A 3 32.72 6.83 -4.09
CA ILE A 3 32.35 5.43 -3.85
C ILE A 3 30.95 5.45 -3.26
N ALA A 4 29.98 4.83 -3.93
CA ALA A 4 28.64 4.69 -3.38
C ALA A 4 28.74 3.92 -2.04
N PRO A 5 28.15 4.41 -0.94
CA PRO A 5 28.20 3.70 0.33
C PRO A 5 27.57 2.32 0.17
N ASP A 6 28.17 1.33 0.86
CA ASP A 6 27.76 -0.07 0.82
C ASP A 6 26.29 -0.24 1.24
N LEU A 7 25.58 -1.23 0.68
CA LEU A 7 24.18 -1.44 1.08
C LEU A 7 24.15 -1.84 2.56
N PRO A 8 23.21 -1.31 3.36
CA PRO A 8 23.03 -1.76 4.73
C PRO A 8 22.68 -3.25 4.73
N ALA A 9 23.26 -4.00 5.68
CA ALA A 9 23.10 -5.44 5.78
C ALA A 9 21.61 -5.84 5.92
N PRO A 10 21.20 -7.04 5.45
CA PRO A 10 19.84 -7.53 5.66
C PRO A 10 19.48 -7.60 7.15
N GLY A 11 18.35 -7.01 7.56
CA GLY A 11 17.94 -6.90 8.97
C GLY A 11 16.82 -5.86 9.17
N VAL A 12 16.63 -5.37 10.41
CA VAL A 12 15.81 -4.18 10.66
C VAL A 12 16.51 -2.99 10.03
N GLN A 13 16.03 -2.57 8.87
CA GLN A 13 16.55 -1.42 8.15
C GLN A 13 15.97 -0.14 8.74
N SER A 14 16.81 0.83 9.06
CA SER A 14 16.32 2.14 9.46
C SER A 14 15.58 2.83 8.32
N THR A 15 14.80 3.87 8.62
CA THR A 15 14.18 4.71 7.58
C THR A 15 15.22 5.24 6.59
N GLU A 16 16.39 5.68 7.06
CA GLU A 16 17.45 6.17 6.17
C GLU A 16 18.04 5.06 5.29
N ASP A 17 18.24 3.86 5.84
CA ASP A 17 18.67 2.69 5.07
C ASP A 17 17.71 2.42 3.91
N ARG A 18 16.40 2.45 4.18
CA ARG A 18 15.37 2.27 3.15
C ARG A 18 15.41 3.37 2.09
N ARG A 19 15.63 4.63 2.48
CA ARG A 19 15.80 5.74 1.53
C ARG A 19 17.04 5.56 0.65
N GLN A 20 18.14 5.07 1.21
CA GLN A 20 19.36 4.79 0.43
C GLN A 20 19.16 3.62 -0.53
N ILE A 21 18.57 2.51 -0.08
CA ILE A 21 18.24 1.36 -0.92
C ILE A 21 17.31 1.79 -2.06
N SER A 22 16.26 2.57 -1.76
CA SER A 22 15.32 3.12 -2.75
C SER A 22 16.02 3.90 -3.86
N ARG A 23 16.92 4.82 -3.50
CA ARG A 23 17.72 5.61 -4.45
C ARG A 23 18.63 4.72 -5.31
N ARG A 24 19.26 3.70 -4.72
CA ARG A 24 20.11 2.77 -5.47
C ARG A 24 19.31 1.90 -6.44
N PHE A 25 18.10 1.51 -6.07
CA PHE A 25 17.24 0.72 -6.95
C PHE A 25 16.81 1.48 -8.20
N ILE A 26 16.60 2.79 -8.14
CA ILE A 26 16.38 3.62 -9.33
C ILE A 26 17.58 3.55 -10.28
N ILE A 27 18.79 3.75 -9.74
CA ILE A 27 20.04 3.71 -10.53
C ILE A 27 20.18 2.35 -11.20
N HIS A 28 20.02 1.27 -10.44
CA HIS A 28 20.11 -0.08 -10.98
C HIS A 28 18.98 -0.36 -11.99
N ALA A 29 17.77 0.16 -11.82
CA ALA A 29 16.69 -0.01 -12.80
C ALA A 29 17.07 0.57 -14.17
N ARG A 30 17.71 1.75 -14.19
CA ARG A 30 18.23 2.36 -15.43
C ARG A 30 19.39 1.57 -16.03
N GLU A 31 20.31 1.10 -15.20
CA GLU A 31 21.43 0.27 -15.67
C GLU A 31 20.94 -1.04 -16.30
N GLU A 32 19.94 -1.69 -15.71
CA GLU A 32 19.35 -2.91 -16.24
C GLU A 32 18.54 -2.64 -17.52
N LEU A 33 17.83 -1.51 -17.58
CA LEU A 33 17.15 -1.07 -18.81
C LEU A 33 18.15 -0.86 -19.96
N ALA A 34 19.28 -0.19 -19.69
CA ALA A 34 20.34 0.05 -20.69
C ALA A 34 20.99 -1.25 -21.20
N LYS A 35 20.98 -2.31 -20.39
CA LYS A 35 21.42 -3.66 -20.76
C LYS A 35 20.33 -4.49 -21.44
N ASN A 36 19.15 -3.91 -21.71
CA ASN A 36 17.95 -4.60 -22.18
C ASN A 36 17.45 -5.71 -21.24
N ASN A 37 17.82 -5.69 -19.96
CA ASN A 37 17.36 -6.65 -18.96
C ASN A 37 16.02 -6.22 -18.37
N ARG A 38 14.95 -6.49 -19.12
CA ARG A 38 13.57 -6.05 -18.81
C ARG A 38 13.07 -6.51 -17.44
N LEU A 39 13.35 -7.77 -17.10
CA LEU A 39 12.96 -8.38 -15.83
C LEU A 39 13.55 -7.62 -14.65
N GLN A 40 14.87 -7.39 -14.68
CA GLN A 40 15.54 -6.71 -13.58
C GLN A 40 15.27 -5.21 -13.57
N ALA A 41 15.09 -4.57 -14.73
CA ALA A 41 14.69 -3.16 -14.80
C ALA A 41 13.36 -2.94 -14.06
N GLY A 42 12.35 -3.76 -14.36
CA GLY A 42 11.05 -3.72 -13.70
C GLY A 42 11.13 -4.00 -12.20
N GLU A 43 11.82 -5.07 -11.80
CA GLU A 43 11.94 -5.48 -10.40
C GLU A 43 12.68 -4.44 -9.55
N LYS A 44 13.73 -3.82 -10.09
CA LYS A 44 14.47 -2.76 -9.39
C LYS A 44 13.62 -1.50 -9.26
N ALA A 45 12.90 -1.09 -10.30
CA ALA A 45 11.98 0.05 -10.23
C ALA A 45 10.86 -0.18 -9.19
N TRP A 46 10.29 -1.38 -9.17
CA TRP A 46 9.34 -1.81 -8.14
C TRP A 46 9.95 -1.71 -6.74
N GLY A 47 11.13 -2.31 -6.53
CA GLY A 47 11.87 -2.25 -5.27
C GLY A 47 12.13 -0.82 -4.79
N ALA A 48 12.37 0.13 -5.70
CA ALA A 48 12.57 1.54 -5.36
C ALA A 48 11.34 2.16 -4.68
N VAL A 49 10.13 1.79 -5.10
CA VAL A 49 8.86 2.23 -4.51
C VAL A 49 8.57 1.50 -3.20
N VAL A 50 8.88 0.20 -3.12
CA VAL A 50 8.63 -0.63 -1.93
C VAL A 50 9.33 -0.10 -0.69
N GLN A 51 10.58 0.33 -0.82
CA GLN A 51 11.38 0.72 0.35
C GLN A 51 10.81 1.90 1.15
N PRO A 52 10.43 3.05 0.55
CA PRO A 52 9.78 4.11 1.30
C PRO A 52 8.40 3.71 1.82
N LEU A 53 7.64 2.87 1.11
CA LEU A 53 6.37 2.35 1.63
C LEU A 53 6.57 1.49 2.89
N LYS A 54 7.61 0.64 2.92
CA LYS A 54 7.97 -0.12 4.12
C LYS A 54 8.38 0.79 5.27
N ALA A 55 9.17 1.84 5.00
CA ALA A 55 9.51 2.84 6.01
C ALA A 55 8.26 3.52 6.60
N ILE A 56 7.31 3.94 5.73
CA ILE A 56 6.05 4.52 6.18
C ILE A 56 5.28 3.50 7.03
N ALA A 57 5.15 2.26 6.57
CA ALA A 57 4.45 1.22 7.32
C ALA A 57 5.04 0.98 8.71
N GLU A 58 6.37 0.89 8.82
CA GLU A 58 7.07 0.74 10.11
C GLU A 58 6.80 1.91 11.05
N LEU A 59 6.90 3.14 10.56
CA LEU A 59 6.60 4.36 11.33
C LEU A 59 5.14 4.41 11.82
N ARG A 60 4.24 3.71 11.13
CA ARG A 60 2.80 3.63 11.46
C ARG A 60 2.40 2.35 12.19
N GLY A 61 3.32 1.42 12.41
CA GLY A 61 3.01 0.10 12.95
C GLY A 61 2.12 -0.76 12.04
N TRP A 62 2.13 -0.52 10.73
CA TRP A 62 1.38 -1.28 9.74
C TRP A 62 2.14 -2.53 9.28
N GLN A 63 1.39 -3.56 8.90
CA GLN A 63 1.94 -4.76 8.27
C GLN A 63 2.55 -4.41 6.90
N HIS A 64 3.67 -5.05 6.56
CA HIS A 64 4.43 -4.75 5.34
C HIS A 64 5.32 -5.91 4.87
N GLN A 65 5.06 -7.14 5.33
CA GLN A 65 5.95 -8.28 5.10
C GLN A 65 5.69 -8.97 3.76
N SER A 66 4.47 -8.90 3.24
CA SER A 66 4.08 -9.49 1.95
C SER A 66 3.82 -8.43 0.86
N HIS A 67 3.78 -8.86 -0.40
CA HIS A 67 3.37 -8.00 -1.53
C HIS A 67 1.98 -7.41 -1.32
N ARG A 68 1.06 -8.19 -0.75
CA ARG A 68 -0.30 -7.76 -0.40
C ARG A 68 -0.25 -6.63 0.64
N ASP A 69 0.58 -6.77 1.65
CA ASP A 69 0.70 -5.75 2.70
C ASP A 69 1.24 -4.44 2.14
N VAL A 70 2.30 -4.50 1.31
CA VAL A 70 2.85 -3.29 0.66
C VAL A 70 1.80 -2.63 -0.23
N TYR A 71 0.94 -3.41 -0.90
CA TYR A 71 -0.15 -2.86 -1.71
C TYR A 71 -1.20 -2.15 -0.88
N ALA A 72 -1.58 -2.73 0.26
CA ALA A 72 -2.47 -2.06 1.21
C ALA A 72 -1.87 -0.75 1.74
N VAL A 73 -0.57 -0.74 2.05
CA VAL A 73 0.15 0.47 2.47
C VAL A 73 0.11 1.53 1.36
N ALA A 74 0.38 1.16 0.10
CA ALA A 74 0.35 2.09 -1.03
C ALA A 74 -1.02 2.77 -1.18
N LEU A 75 -2.11 2.00 -1.11
CA LEU A 75 -3.48 2.54 -1.17
C LEU A 75 -3.76 3.51 -0.03
N GLN A 76 -3.37 3.14 1.20
CA GLN A 76 -3.62 3.96 2.37
C GLN A 76 -2.83 5.28 2.32
N VAL A 77 -1.55 5.22 1.89
CA VAL A 77 -0.72 6.42 1.69
C VAL A 77 -1.31 7.32 0.60
N ALA A 78 -1.72 6.74 -0.53
CA ALA A 78 -2.33 7.50 -1.62
C ALA A 78 -3.59 8.24 -1.17
N GLN A 79 -4.43 7.60 -0.34
CA GLN A 79 -5.62 8.20 0.22
C GLN A 79 -5.28 9.29 1.26
N GLU A 80 -4.41 8.99 2.23
CA GLU A 80 -4.10 9.88 3.36
C GLU A 80 -3.50 11.22 2.89
N TYR A 81 -2.66 11.16 1.87
CA TYR A 81 -1.98 12.31 1.31
C TYR A 81 -2.63 12.84 0.02
N SER A 82 -3.80 12.32 -0.35
CA SER A 82 -4.59 12.78 -1.50
C SER A 82 -3.76 12.84 -2.78
N PHE A 83 -3.15 11.71 -3.13
CA PHE A 83 -2.29 11.61 -4.31
C PHE A 83 -3.03 12.08 -5.55
N ASP A 84 -2.33 12.83 -6.41
CA ASP A 84 -2.86 13.20 -7.70
C ASP A 84 -2.86 12.01 -8.68
N VAL A 85 -3.48 12.19 -9.84
CA VAL A 85 -3.58 11.16 -10.88
C VAL A 85 -2.20 10.66 -11.32
N TYR A 86 -1.20 11.54 -11.37
CA TYR A 86 0.15 11.16 -11.77
C TYR A 86 0.78 10.22 -10.74
N GLN A 87 0.68 10.55 -9.46
CA GLN A 87 1.23 9.76 -8.36
C GLN A 87 0.52 8.41 -8.23
N VAL A 88 -0.81 8.37 -8.40
CA VAL A 88 -1.58 7.12 -8.44
C VAL A 88 -1.14 6.24 -9.61
N ASN A 89 -0.98 6.82 -10.80
CA ASN A 89 -0.52 6.07 -11.97
C ASN A 89 0.91 5.57 -11.79
N ALA A 90 1.81 6.36 -11.21
CA ALA A 90 3.18 5.95 -10.94
C ALA A 90 3.24 4.75 -9.97
N LEU A 91 2.39 4.74 -8.92
CA LEU A 91 2.24 3.56 -8.05
C LEU A 91 1.71 2.36 -8.82
N ALA A 92 0.63 2.54 -9.59
CA ALA A 92 0.01 1.46 -10.35
C ALA A 92 0.98 0.84 -11.38
N ASP A 93 1.75 1.66 -12.10
CA ASP A 93 2.73 1.19 -13.08
C ASP A 93 3.91 0.46 -12.42
N ALA A 94 4.38 0.92 -11.25
CA ALA A 94 5.42 0.19 -10.50
C ALA A 94 4.98 -1.25 -10.16
N TYR A 95 3.70 -1.46 -9.86
CA TYR A 95 3.13 -2.79 -9.67
C TYR A 95 2.95 -3.55 -10.99
N ARG A 96 2.25 -2.97 -11.97
CA ARG A 96 1.75 -3.67 -13.16
C ARG A 96 2.76 -3.78 -14.32
N VAL A 97 3.66 -2.80 -14.42
CA VAL A 97 4.72 -2.75 -15.44
C VAL A 97 6.05 -3.18 -14.84
N GLY A 98 6.30 -2.91 -13.55
CA GLY A 98 7.48 -3.39 -12.83
C GLY A 98 7.32 -4.83 -12.33
N HIS A 99 6.61 -5.00 -11.21
CA HIS A 99 6.55 -6.26 -10.47
C HIS A 99 5.88 -7.41 -11.24
N GLU A 100 4.73 -7.18 -11.88
CA GLU A 100 4.09 -8.22 -12.70
C GLU A 100 4.96 -8.62 -13.90
N ASN A 101 5.71 -7.68 -14.49
CA ASN A 101 6.60 -7.99 -15.60
C ASN A 101 7.75 -8.91 -15.19
N PHE A 102 8.15 -8.93 -13.92
CA PHE A 102 9.14 -9.90 -13.44
C PHE A 102 8.67 -11.35 -13.66
N TYR A 103 7.36 -11.60 -13.59
CA TYR A 103 6.78 -12.93 -13.81
C TYR A 103 6.42 -13.18 -15.27
N GLU A 104 5.92 -12.16 -15.97
CA GLU A 104 5.31 -12.33 -17.29
C GLU A 104 6.24 -11.96 -18.47
N ASN A 105 7.30 -11.18 -18.23
CA ASN A 105 8.36 -10.80 -19.17
C ASN A 105 7.92 -10.26 -20.55
N TYR A 106 6.74 -9.65 -20.67
CA TYR A 106 6.21 -9.19 -21.96
C TYR A 106 6.26 -7.67 -22.18
N ARG A 107 6.59 -6.88 -21.17
CA ARG A 107 6.63 -5.41 -21.32
C ARG A 107 7.72 -4.98 -22.29
N SER A 108 7.45 -3.94 -23.07
CA SER A 108 8.43 -3.32 -23.96
C SER A 108 9.46 -2.50 -23.17
N LEU A 109 10.59 -2.16 -23.81
CA LEU A 109 11.61 -1.29 -23.22
C LEU A 109 11.07 0.13 -23.02
N ASP A 110 10.24 0.63 -23.93
CA ASP A 110 9.65 1.97 -23.84
C ASP A 110 8.66 2.06 -22.68
N GLU A 111 7.78 1.05 -22.51
CA GLU A 111 6.88 0.99 -21.33
C GLU A 111 7.66 0.96 -20.01
N LEU A 112 8.79 0.24 -19.97
CA LEU A 112 9.65 0.20 -18.79
C LEU A 112 10.36 1.54 -18.56
N ALA A 113 10.81 2.21 -19.62
CA ALA A 113 11.45 3.52 -19.53
C ALA A 113 10.48 4.56 -18.94
N ASP A 114 9.26 4.63 -19.49
CA ASP A 114 8.20 5.54 -19.03
C ASP A 114 7.82 5.27 -17.57
N MET A 115 7.71 4.00 -17.19
CA MET A 115 7.44 3.62 -15.80
C MET A 115 8.59 4.05 -14.87
N ILE A 116 9.85 3.86 -15.29
CA ILE A 116 11.01 4.28 -14.48
C ILE A 116 11.04 5.81 -14.33
N ASP A 117 10.72 6.59 -15.38
CA ASP A 117 10.59 8.05 -15.30
C ASP A 117 9.54 8.47 -14.24
N ARG A 118 8.39 7.78 -14.21
CA ARG A 118 7.34 8.01 -13.22
C ARG A 118 7.79 7.66 -11.81
N VAL A 119 8.45 6.52 -11.63
CA VAL A 119 9.01 6.07 -10.34
C VAL A 119 10.06 7.05 -9.83
N GLU A 120 10.95 7.54 -10.70
CA GLU A 120 11.98 8.55 -10.37
C GLU A 120 11.37 9.84 -9.85
N THR A 121 10.22 10.23 -10.38
CA THR A 121 9.48 11.40 -9.89
C THR A 121 8.77 11.13 -8.57
N LEU A 122 8.18 9.94 -8.40
CA LEU A 122 7.38 9.56 -7.24
C LEU A 122 8.22 9.30 -5.99
N VAL A 123 9.36 8.61 -6.12
CA VAL A 123 10.17 8.15 -4.98
C VAL A 123 10.64 9.28 -4.06
N PRO A 124 11.13 10.44 -4.56
CA PRO A 124 11.45 11.58 -3.70
C PRO A 124 10.26 12.08 -2.90
N TYR A 125 9.05 12.00 -3.45
CA TYR A 125 7.83 12.35 -2.73
C TYR A 125 7.54 11.36 -1.61
N LEU A 126 7.56 10.06 -1.89
CA LEU A 126 7.37 9.01 -0.86
C LEU A 126 8.42 9.10 0.26
N ASN A 127 9.68 9.37 -0.09
CA ASN A 127 10.76 9.55 0.88
C ASN A 127 10.57 10.78 1.78
N ARG A 128 9.84 11.81 1.34
CA ARG A 128 9.50 12.95 2.21
C ARG A 128 8.38 12.60 3.19
N LEU A 129 7.45 11.71 2.80
CA LEU A 129 6.35 11.30 3.67
C LEU A 129 6.81 10.53 4.91
N THR A 130 8.03 10.00 4.93
CA THR A 130 8.61 9.39 6.13
C THR A 130 9.00 10.41 7.20
N ASP A 131 9.13 11.69 6.84
CA ASP A 131 9.42 12.78 7.80
C ASP A 131 8.17 13.58 8.18
N VAL A 132 7.06 13.36 7.47
CA VAL A 132 5.81 14.09 7.66
C VAL A 132 4.88 13.27 8.57
N PRO A 133 4.41 13.82 9.70
CA PRO A 133 3.44 13.12 10.52
C PRO A 133 2.14 12.91 9.72
N PRO A 134 1.38 11.84 10.01
CA PRO A 134 0.12 11.57 9.33
C PRO A 134 -0.75 12.80 9.19
N ARG A 135 -1.36 12.97 8.02
CA ARG A 135 -2.44 13.94 7.91
C ARG A 135 -3.53 13.45 8.85
N GLN A 136 -3.78 14.18 9.93
CA GLN A 136 -4.92 13.88 10.79
C GLN A 136 -6.17 13.98 9.92
N VAL A 137 -6.71 12.83 9.53
CA VAL A 137 -8.07 12.76 9.01
C VAL A 137 -8.94 13.11 10.21
N ARG A 138 -9.28 14.40 10.34
CA ARG A 138 -10.14 14.88 11.41
C ARG A 138 -11.51 14.24 11.19
N ILE A 139 -11.79 13.19 11.94
CA ILE A 139 -13.15 12.73 12.12
C ILE A 139 -13.90 13.89 12.77
N ALA A 140 -14.82 14.50 12.02
CA ALA A 140 -15.63 15.59 12.54
C ALA A 140 -16.35 15.09 13.81
N SER A 141 -16.20 15.82 14.91
CA SER A 141 -16.93 15.53 16.14
C SER A 141 -18.44 15.62 15.89
N ASN A 142 -19.25 15.02 16.76
CA ASN A 142 -20.72 15.14 16.70
C ASN A 142 -21.19 16.62 16.63
N ALA A 143 -20.46 17.54 17.27
CA ALA A 143 -20.77 18.97 17.18
C ALA A 143 -20.46 19.55 15.80
N GLN A 144 -19.31 19.19 15.22
CA GLN A 144 -18.91 19.65 13.88
C GLN A 144 -19.83 19.09 12.79
N LEU A 145 -20.22 17.81 12.90
CA LEU A 145 -21.17 17.19 11.96
C LEU A 145 -22.55 17.85 12.05
N ARG A 146 -23.05 18.17 13.25
CA ARG A 146 -24.32 18.89 13.40
C ARG A 146 -24.29 20.24 12.71
N ASN A 147 -23.22 21.02 12.89
CA ASN A 147 -23.05 22.30 12.20
C ASN A 147 -22.98 22.13 10.67
N LEU A 148 -22.25 21.11 10.19
CA LEU A 148 -22.16 20.81 8.76
C LEU A 148 -23.49 20.39 8.15
N ARG A 149 -24.29 19.57 8.84
CA ARG A 149 -25.65 19.20 8.39
C ARG A 149 -26.56 20.43 8.28
N GLN A 150 -26.45 21.37 9.23
CA GLN A 150 -27.23 22.60 9.19
C GLN A 150 -26.82 23.52 8.04
N ILE A 151 -25.52 23.64 7.76
CA ILE A 151 -25.00 24.51 6.69
C ILE A 151 -25.25 23.89 5.30
N THR A 152 -25.10 22.58 5.16
CA THR A 152 -25.15 21.89 3.86
C THR A 152 -26.51 21.28 3.53
N GLY A 153 -27.40 21.13 4.52
CA GLY A 153 -28.65 20.37 4.39
C GLY A 153 -28.47 18.86 4.25
N ASN A 154 -27.24 18.34 4.25
CA ASN A 154 -26.96 16.93 4.04
C ASN A 154 -27.02 16.13 5.35
N ASN A 155 -28.18 15.56 5.67
CA ASN A 155 -28.40 14.77 6.89
C ASN A 155 -27.65 13.43 6.95
N ASN A 156 -27.00 13.00 5.86
CA ASN A 156 -26.35 11.69 5.78
C ASN A 156 -24.91 11.66 6.31
N LEU A 157 -24.32 12.81 6.68
CA LEU A 157 -22.96 12.89 7.21
C LEU A 157 -22.83 12.21 8.59
N ARG A 158 -22.04 11.16 8.74
CA ARG A 158 -21.82 10.39 9.98
C ARG A 158 -20.40 10.54 10.54
N ILE A 159 -20.25 10.27 11.85
CA ILE A 159 -18.92 10.13 12.48
C ILE A 159 -18.21 8.97 11.81
N GLY A 160 -17.02 9.24 11.30
CA GLY A 160 -16.22 8.26 10.58
C GLY A 160 -16.55 8.14 9.09
N ASP A 161 -17.36 9.05 8.52
CA ASP A 161 -17.49 9.20 7.06
C ASP A 161 -16.17 9.72 6.48
N THR A 162 -15.22 8.81 6.38
CA THR A 162 -14.12 8.84 5.44
C THR A 162 -14.48 7.81 4.39
N SER A 163 -15.33 8.14 3.42
CA SER A 163 -15.48 7.27 2.25
C SER A 163 -14.11 7.23 1.56
N PRO A 164 -13.30 6.16 1.73
CA PRO A 164 -13.38 4.94 0.92
C PRO A 164 -13.03 3.60 1.63
N VAL A 165 -13.55 2.52 1.03
CA VAL A 165 -13.12 1.10 1.02
C VAL A 165 -12.44 0.52 2.29
N GLY A 166 -13.27 -0.09 3.13
CA GLY A 166 -13.07 -1.48 3.57
C GLY A 166 -11.92 -1.81 4.52
N PHE A 167 -12.07 -1.45 5.80
CA PHE A 167 -11.63 -2.32 6.90
C PHE A 167 -12.65 -2.25 8.03
N SER A 168 -13.55 -3.22 8.07
CA SER A 168 -14.42 -3.45 9.23
C SER A 168 -13.53 -3.87 10.40
N ARG A 169 -13.50 -3.07 11.46
CA ARG A 169 -12.96 -3.50 12.75
C ARG A 169 -13.92 -4.55 13.34
N ASN A 170 -13.38 -5.73 13.63
CA ASN A 170 -13.82 -6.72 14.61
C ASN A 170 -15.34 -6.97 14.75
N HIS A 171 -15.82 -8.08 14.17
CA HIS A 171 -16.94 -8.81 14.77
C HIS A 171 -16.43 -9.53 16.03
N PRO A 172 -17.03 -9.35 17.22
CA PRO A 172 -16.87 -10.32 18.29
C PRO A 172 -17.62 -11.60 17.89
N ALA A 173 -17.01 -12.77 18.16
CA ALA A 173 -17.65 -14.06 18.01
C ALA A 173 -18.90 -14.13 18.90
N PRO A 174 -20.00 -14.77 18.47
CA PRO A 174 -21.12 -15.02 19.36
C PRO A 174 -20.71 -16.05 20.41
N ASP A 175 -20.86 -15.67 21.68
CA ASP A 175 -20.71 -16.52 22.85
C ASP A 175 -21.55 -17.79 22.72
N SER A 176 -20.90 -18.94 22.79
CA SER A 176 -21.55 -20.23 22.99
C SER A 176 -21.63 -20.52 24.49
N ASP A 177 -22.80 -20.35 25.08
CA ASP A 177 -23.17 -21.12 26.26
C ASP A 177 -24.67 -21.49 26.25
N ASN A 178 -24.93 -22.59 26.93
CA ASN A 178 -25.92 -23.61 26.67
C ASN A 178 -27.37 -23.26 27.05
N GLY A 179 -28.30 -23.87 26.32
CA GLY A 179 -29.70 -24.01 26.71
C GLY A 179 -30.31 -25.26 26.09
N SER A 180 -30.14 -26.40 26.75
CA SER A 180 -30.73 -27.69 26.43
C SER A 180 -32.26 -27.65 26.44
N THR A 181 -32.90 -28.20 25.41
CA THR A 181 -34.15 -28.96 25.56
C THR A 181 -34.17 -30.14 24.58
N SER A 182 -34.23 -31.33 25.18
CA SER A 182 -34.44 -32.65 24.60
C SER A 182 -35.86 -32.81 24.05
N SER A 183 -36.01 -33.51 22.91
CA SER A 183 -37.00 -34.59 22.73
C SER A 183 -36.88 -35.25 21.35
N ASP A 184 -36.58 -36.55 21.40
CA ASP A 184 -37.16 -37.67 20.65
C ASP A 184 -36.98 -37.85 19.12
N HIS A 185 -36.33 -38.98 18.82
CA HIS A 185 -36.29 -39.84 17.63
C HIS A 185 -37.66 -40.17 16.99
N PRO A 186 -37.75 -40.74 15.75
CA PRO A 186 -36.88 -41.82 15.23
C PRO A 186 -36.50 -41.80 13.73
N ASP A 187 -35.65 -42.79 13.41
CA ASP A 187 -35.24 -43.31 12.10
C ASP A 187 -36.35 -43.39 11.05
N GLU A 188 -36.01 -43.15 9.77
CA GLU A 188 -36.12 -44.14 8.68
C GLU A 188 -35.75 -43.56 7.29
N ASN A 189 -34.97 -44.38 6.57
CA ASN A 189 -35.07 -44.73 5.14
C ASN A 189 -34.53 -43.84 3.99
N ASP A 190 -33.68 -44.55 3.23
CA ASP A 190 -33.64 -44.73 1.77
C ASP A 190 -32.90 -43.74 0.86
N ALA A 191 -31.74 -44.24 0.40
CA ALA A 191 -31.41 -44.49 -1.00
C ALA A 191 -31.85 -43.45 -2.04
N ILE A 192 -30.86 -42.80 -2.69
CA ILE A 192 -30.31 -43.09 -4.03
C ILE A 192 -29.06 -42.22 -4.23
#